data_AF-A0A523FN77-F1
#
_entry.id   AF-A0A523FN77-F1
#
_cell.length_a   1.000
_cell.length_b   1.000
_cell.length_c   1.000
_cell.angle_alpha   90.00
_cell.angle_beta   90.00
_cell.angle_gamma   90.00
#
_symmetry.space_group_name_H-M   'P 1'
#
loop_
_entity.id
_entity.type
_entity.pdbx_description
1 polymer ?
#
loop_
_entity_poly.entity_id
_entity_poly.type
_entity_poly.pdbx_seq_one_letter_code
_entity_poly.pdbx_strand_id
1 'polypeptide(L)'
;SAAILRFDGQLSTFKPHAKDANGKPLPCYRCLVPEAPPAEGLNCADVGVLGAIAGVMGTLQGVEVVKELLGMGTSLAGRVLIYDGLTTDFRTVKLPKDPACPGCSGA
;
A
#
# COMPACT_ATOMS: atom_id res chain seq x y z
N SER A 1 -4.64 -1.96 0.61
CA SER A 1 -4.82 -0.67 1.30
C SER A 1 -4.42 0.43 0.35
N ALA A 2 -5.12 1.56 0.36
CA ALA A 2 -4.68 2.77 -0.30
C ALA A 2 -4.66 3.94 0.68
N ALA A 3 -3.77 4.89 0.42
CA ALA A 3 -3.67 6.15 1.15
C ALA A 3 -3.52 7.29 0.15
N ILE A 4 -3.99 8.48 0.54
CA ILE A 4 -3.94 9.69 -0.28
C ILE A 4 -3.52 10.88 0.60
N LEU A 5 -2.75 11.81 0.03
CA LEU A 5 -2.38 13.06 0.68
C LEU A 5 -2.23 14.15 -0.39
N ARG A 6 -3.08 15.18 -0.33
CA ARG A 6 -3.14 16.28 -1.33
C ARG A 6 -3.29 15.78 -2.77
N PHE A 7 -2.17 15.57 -3.46
CA PHE A 7 -2.07 15.15 -4.86
C PHE A 7 -1.43 13.76 -5.03
N ASP A 8 -1.00 13.14 -3.94
CA ASP A 8 -0.26 11.88 -3.95
C ASP A 8 -1.15 10.71 -3.52
N GLY A 9 -0.83 9.54 -4.06
CA GLY A 9 -1.47 8.28 -3.72
C GLY A 9 -0.46 7.18 -3.43
N GLN A 10 -0.83 6.24 -2.57
CA GLN A 10 -0.08 5.02 -2.31
C GLN A 10 -1.01 3.81 -2.31
N LEU A 11 -0.55 2.69 -2.86
CA LEU A 11 -1.30 1.45 -2.93
C LEU A 11 -0.40 0.24 -2.67
N SER A 12 -0.87 -0.68 -1.82
CA SER A 12 -0.24 -1.98 -1.61
C SER A 12 -1.27 -3.06 -1.25
N THR A 13 -0.96 -4.30 -1.62
CA THR A 13 -1.73 -5.50 -1.27
C THR A 13 -1.03 -6.19 -0.10
N PHE A 14 -1.72 -6.36 1.03
CA PHE A 14 -1.13 -6.96 2.23
C PHE A 14 -1.68 -8.38 2.44
N LYS A 15 -0.81 -9.38 2.40
CA LYS A 15 -1.14 -10.80 2.58
C LYS A 15 -0.13 -11.47 3.54
N PRO A 16 -0.06 -11.05 4.82
CA PRO A 16 0.98 -11.53 5.73
C PRO A 16 0.89 -13.03 6.06
N HIS A 17 -0.24 -13.68 5.78
CA HIS A 17 -0.45 -15.12 5.89
C HIS A 17 0.19 -15.91 4.73
N ALA A 18 0.64 -15.25 3.67
CA ALA A 18 1.15 -15.88 2.45
C ALA A 18 2.66 -15.63 2.28
N LYS A 19 3.24 -16.36 1.33
CA LYS A 19 4.63 -16.23 0.87
C LYS A 19 4.66 -15.79 -0.59
N ASP A 20 5.74 -15.13 -0.98
CA ASP A 20 5.98 -14.80 -2.38
C ASP A 20 6.39 -16.03 -3.22
N ALA A 21 6.60 -15.84 -4.53
CA ALA A 21 6.99 -16.90 -5.45
C ALA A 21 8.33 -17.58 -5.11
N ASN A 22 9.18 -16.93 -4.30
CA ASN A 22 10.46 -17.46 -3.84
C ASN A 22 10.35 -18.08 -2.43
N GLY A 23 9.14 -18.21 -1.88
CA GLY A 23 8.90 -18.73 -0.54
C GLY A 23 9.22 -17.75 0.59
N LYS A 24 9.48 -16.47 0.30
CA LYS A 24 9.75 -15.45 1.32
C LYS A 24 8.44 -14.96 1.94
N PRO A 25 8.36 -14.80 3.28
CA PRO A 25 7.15 -14.30 3.93
C PRO A 25 6.83 -12.85 3.51
N LEU A 26 5.54 -12.57 3.31
CA LEU A 26 5.05 -11.26 2.87
C LEU A 26 4.85 -10.28 4.06
N PRO A 27 5.03 -8.96 3.84
CA PRO A 27 4.83 -7.94 4.87
C PRO A 27 3.34 -7.75 5.21
N CYS A 28 3.08 -7.36 6.46
CA CYS A 28 1.79 -6.77 6.83
C CYS A 28 1.84 -5.23 6.71
N TYR A 29 0.71 -4.57 6.95
CA TYR A 29 0.66 -3.10 6.99
C TYR A 29 1.63 -2.49 8.01
N ARG A 30 1.82 -3.17 9.15
CA ARG A 30 2.74 -2.74 10.22
C ARG A 30 4.22 -2.84 9.84
N CYS A 31 4.57 -3.61 8.81
CA CYS A 31 5.93 -3.56 8.23
C CYS A 31 6.17 -2.27 7.44
N LEU A 32 5.11 -1.64 6.90
CA LEU A 32 5.20 -0.35 6.20
C LEU A 32 5.08 0.82 7.18
N VAL A 33 4.16 0.73 8.13
CA VAL A 33 3.85 1.77 9.11
C VAL A 33 3.95 1.17 10.51
N PRO A 34 5.16 1.10 11.11
CA PRO A 34 5.39 0.40 12.38
C PRO A 34 4.66 1.01 13.57
N GLU A 35 4.60 2.35 13.64
CA GLU A 35 3.94 3.10 14.69
C GLU A 35 2.78 3.89 14.13
N ALA A 36 1.77 4.17 14.96
CA ALA A 36 0.71 5.08 14.53
C ALA A 36 1.32 6.47 14.30
N PRO A 37 0.98 7.17 13.20
CA PRO A 37 1.46 8.53 13.01
C PRO A 37 0.96 9.42 14.17
N PRO A 38 1.78 10.40 14.62
CA PRO A 38 1.39 11.30 15.70
C PRO A 38 0.11 12.06 15.34
N ALA A 39 -0.73 12.32 16.34
CA ALA A 39 -2.01 13.00 16.16
C ALA A 39 -1.88 14.44 15.61
N GLU A 40 -0.71 15.04 15.79
CA GLU A 40 -0.37 16.41 15.37
C GLU A 40 0.03 16.53 13.89
N GLY A 41 -0.04 15.43 13.12
CA GLY A 41 0.25 15.43 11.68
C GLY A 41 -0.83 16.09 10.83
N LEU A 42 -0.46 16.52 9.61
CA LEU A 42 -1.40 17.04 8.62
C LEU A 42 -2.46 15.97 8.31
N ASN A 43 -3.70 16.21 8.71
CA ASN A 43 -4.82 15.36 8.34
C ASN A 43 -5.49 15.88 7.06
N CYS A 44 -6.19 15.01 6.34
CA CYS A 44 -6.84 15.37 5.08
C CYS A 44 -7.90 16.47 5.24
N ALA A 45 -8.45 16.68 6.44
CA ALA A 45 -9.43 17.72 6.71
C ALA A 45 -8.79 19.12 6.74
N ASP A 46 -7.53 19.22 7.16
CA ASP A 46 -6.82 20.50 7.28
C ASP A 46 -6.19 20.95 5.95
N VAL A 47 -5.66 20.01 5.16
CA VAL A 47 -4.94 20.33 3.90
C VAL A 47 -5.74 20.11 2.62
N GLY A 48 -6.88 19.44 2.71
CA GLY A 48 -7.67 19.03 1.55
C GLY A 48 -7.00 17.91 0.73
N VAL A 49 -7.82 17.27 -0.12
CA VAL A 49 -7.36 16.23 -1.05
C VAL A 49 -8.08 16.37 -2.38
N LEU A 50 -7.35 16.21 -3.48
CA LEU A 50 -7.97 16.21 -4.80
C LEU A 50 -8.76 14.91 -4.99
N GLY A 51 -10.10 15.00 -5.07
CA GLY A 51 -10.98 13.84 -5.15
C GLY A 51 -10.68 12.89 -6.32
N ALA A 52 -10.13 13.41 -7.42
CA ALA A 52 -9.68 12.59 -8.55
C ALA A 52 -8.60 11.57 -8.13
N ILE A 53 -7.70 11.92 -7.20
CA ILE A 53 -6.67 11.01 -6.67
C ILE A 53 -7.31 9.84 -5.94
N ALA A 54 -8.36 10.09 -5.16
CA ALA A 54 -9.14 9.03 -4.52
C ALA A 54 -9.78 8.09 -5.56
N GLY A 55 -10.30 8.64 -6.66
CA GLY A 55 -10.85 7.86 -7.78
C GLY A 55 -9.81 6.95 -8.45
N VAL A 56 -8.62 7.47 -8.74
CA VAL A 56 -7.51 6.67 -9.30
C VAL A 56 -7.10 5.57 -8.34
N MET A 57 -6.87 5.89 -7.06
CA MET A 57 -6.44 4.90 -6.06
C MET A 57 -7.50 3.82 -5.83
N GLY A 58 -8.78 4.19 -5.75
CA GLY A 58 -9.89 3.24 -5.62
C GLY A 58 -10.01 2.31 -6.82
N THR A 59 -9.82 2.82 -8.04
CA THR A 59 -9.83 2.01 -9.26
C THR A 59 -8.68 1.00 -9.26
N LEU A 60 -7.46 1.45 -8.92
CA LEU A 60 -6.30 0.57 -8.83
C LEU A 60 -6.46 -0.48 -7.71
N GLN A 61 -7.06 -0.12 -6.58
CA GLN A 61 -7.44 -1.09 -5.55
C GLN A 61 -8.36 -2.18 -6.09
N GLY A 62 -9.39 -1.80 -6.85
CA GLY A 62 -10.30 -2.74 -7.50
C GLY A 62 -9.56 -3.71 -8.42
N VAL A 63 -8.63 -3.20 -9.23
CA VAL A 63 -7.79 -4.03 -10.11
C VAL A 63 -6.94 -5.02 -9.32
N GLU A 64 -6.32 -4.62 -8.21
CA GLU A 64 -5.58 -5.54 -7.33
C GLU A 64 -6.47 -6.66 -6.77
N VAL A 65 -7.68 -6.32 -6.32
CA VAL A 65 -8.62 -7.32 -5.80
C VAL A 65 -8.99 -8.34 -6.87
N VAL A 66 -9.31 -7.89 -8.09
CA VAL A 66 -9.65 -8.81 -9.19
C VAL A 66 -8.46 -9.71 -9.55
N LYS A 67 -7.24 -9.17 -9.57
CA LYS A 67 -6.02 -9.98 -9.79
C LYS A 67 -5.84 -11.06 -8.73
N GLU A 68 -6.06 -10.72 -7.47
CA GLU A 68 -5.97 -11.68 -6.35
C GLU A 68 -7.03 -12.77 -6.42
N LEU A 69 -8.28 -12.41 -6.74
CA LEU A 69 -9.38 -13.38 -6.84
C LEU A 69 -9.21 -14.35 -8.00
N LEU A 70 -8.70 -13.87 -9.13
CA LEU A 70 -8.54 -14.67 -10.35
C LEU A 70 -7.16 -15.32 -10.48
N GLY A 71 -6.23 -15.04 -9.55
CA GLY A 71 -4.85 -15.54 -9.62
C GLY A 71 -4.10 -15.08 -10.88
N MET A 72 -4.36 -13.86 -11.34
CA MET A 72 -3.83 -13.36 -12.62
C MET A 72 -2.90 -12.15 -12.47
N GLY A 73 -2.02 -11.96 -13.45
CA GLY A 73 -1.09 -10.83 -13.49
C GLY A 73 -0.08 -10.83 -12.35
N THR A 74 0.40 -9.64 -11.98
CA THR A 74 1.41 -9.49 -10.91
C THR A 74 0.84 -8.72 -9.73
N SER A 75 0.70 -9.39 -8.59
CA SER A 75 0.23 -8.81 -7.32
C SER A 75 1.14 -7.70 -6.80
N LEU A 76 0.57 -6.65 -6.20
CA LEU A 76 1.32 -5.67 -5.41
C LEU A 76 1.75 -6.18 -4.03
N ALA A 77 1.50 -7.45 -3.69
CA ALA A 77 2.00 -8.03 -2.45
C ALA A 77 3.54 -7.94 -2.37
N GLY A 78 4.04 -7.40 -1.25
CA GLY A 78 5.46 -7.14 -1.07
C GLY A 78 5.99 -5.91 -1.82
N ARG A 79 5.10 -5.06 -2.35
CA ARG A 79 5.43 -3.83 -3.08
C ARG A 79 4.51 -2.69 -2.69
N VAL A 80 4.98 -1.46 -2.85
CA VAL A 80 4.17 -0.24 -2.70
C VAL A 80 4.24 0.53 -4.00
N LEU A 81 3.08 0.74 -4.62
CA LEU A 81 2.90 1.68 -5.70
C LEU A 81 2.75 3.08 -5.10
N ILE A 82 3.46 4.04 -5.65
CA ILE A 82 3.39 5.46 -5.29
C ILE A 82 3.02 6.21 -6.57
N TYR A 83 1.99 7.04 -6.47
CA TYR A 83 1.47 7.87 -7.54
C TYR A 83 1.64 9.34 -7.17
N ASP A 84 2.36 10.08 -8.02
CA ASP A 84 2.44 11.53 -7.95
C ASP A 84 1.44 12.11 -8.96
N GLY A 85 0.38 12.75 -8.46
CA GLY A 85 -0.69 13.30 -9.30
C GLY A 85 -0.35 14.60 -10.01
N LEU A 86 0.72 15.29 -9.62
CA LEU A 86 1.16 16.53 -10.29
C LEU A 86 1.99 16.22 -11.54
N THR A 87 2.84 15.20 -11.45
CA THR A 87 3.68 14.75 -12.57
C THR A 87 3.07 13.59 -13.35
N THR A 88 2.01 12.96 -12.80
CA THR A 88 1.41 11.73 -13.33
C THR A 88 2.42 10.56 -13.39
N ASP A 89 3.35 10.51 -12.44
CA ASP A 89 4.34 9.45 -12.36
C ASP A 89 3.88 8.28 -11.46
N PHE A 90 4.25 7.06 -11.86
CA PHE A 90 4.01 5.84 -11.11
C PHE A 90 5.32 5.14 -10.82
N ARG A 91 5.68 5.09 -9.54
CA ARG A 91 6.87 4.37 -9.07
C ARG A 91 6.46 3.22 -8.16
N THR A 92 7.11 2.07 -8.32
CA THR A 92 6.89 0.91 -7.45
C THR A 92 8.17 0.60 -6.68
N VAL A 93 8.06 0.49 -5.36
CA VAL A 93 9.17 0.10 -4.48
C VAL A 93 8.90 -1.25 -3.82
N LYS A 94 9.95 -2.00 -3.52
CA LYS A 94 9.84 -3.26 -2.77
C LYS A 94 9.60 -2.95 -1.29
N LEU A 95 8.70 -3.72 -0.67
CA LEU A 95 8.43 -3.67 0.76
C LEU A 95 8.89 -4.98 1.41
N PRO A 96 10.04 -5.00 2.11
CA PRO A 96 10.46 -6.18 2.84
C PRO A 96 9.58 -6.40 4.09
N LYS A 97 9.36 -7.68 4.45
CA LYS A 97 8.86 -8.02 5.79
C LYS A 97 9.93 -7.66 6.81
N ASP A 98 9.51 -6.95 7.86
CA ASP A 98 10.33 -6.71 9.03
C ASP A 98 10.31 -7.95 9.96
N PRO A 99 11.47 -8.58 10.24
CA PRO A 99 11.57 -9.73 11.14
C PRO A 99 11.10 -9.44 12.57
N ALA A 100 11.21 -8.19 13.04
CA ALA A 100 10.81 -7.77 14.37
C ALA A 100 9.38 -7.19 14.41
N CYS A 101 8.64 -7.27 13.30
CA CYS A 101 7.36 -6.57 13.16
C CYS A 101 6.33 -7.02 14.22
N PRO A 102 5.83 -6.12 15.09
CA PRO A 102 4.91 -6.48 16.16
C PRO A 102 3.56 -7.02 15.66
N GLY A 103 3.23 -6.77 14.38
CA GLY A 103 1.98 -7.23 13.77
C GLY A 103 2.04 -8.59 13.08
N CYS A 104 3.23 -9.07 12.68
CA CYS A 104 3.32 -10.32 11.91
C CYS A 104 4.62 -11.14 12.11
N SER A 105 5.46 -10.82 13.09
CA SER A 105 6.69 -11.60 13.37
C SER A 105 6.43 -12.95 14.04
N GLY A 106 5.33 -13.07 14.80
CA GLY A 106 4.96 -14.30 15.53
C GLY A 106 3.94 -15.20 14.83
N ALA A 107 3.65 -14.96 13.55
CA ALA A 107 2.69 -15.70 12.74
C ALA A 107 3.38 -16.52 11.63
#